data_AF-A0A257CUP0-F1
#
_entry.id   AF-A0A257CUP0-F1
#
_cell.length_a   1.000
_cell.length_b   1.000
_cell.length_c   1.000
_cell.angle_alpha   90.00
_cell.angle_beta   90.00
_cell.angle_gamma   90.00
#
_symmetry.space_group_name_H-M   'P 1'
#
loop_
_entity.id
_entity.type
_entity.pdbx_description
1 polymer ?
#
loop_
_entity_poly.entity_id
_entity_poly.type
_entity_poly.pdbx_seq_one_letter_code
_entity_poly.pdbx_strand_id
1 'polypeptide(L)'
;MQLIKTDEGQLAFKERSPRFSARQRSMFILVDGRKSAAQLLVATAGMGVTQSDIDYMVEEGFLRLEVPEHPAPLVPLVSSPSAMANTVPSALSREGPDSEPPSSRPALTDQERYQLGKTLATRLTAGLGLRGFMLNLSVESASGYQALVDLLPQIQKAVGEKAASELQRVLKG
;
A
#
# COMPACT_ATOMS: atom_id res chain seq x y z
N MET A 1 8.68 4.20 -4.17
CA MET A 1 9.72 3.20 -4.44
C MET A 1 9.48 2.02 -3.53
N GLN A 2 8.91 0.95 -4.06
CA GLN A 2 8.67 -0.31 -3.37
C GLN A 2 9.79 -1.29 -3.69
N LEU A 3 10.11 -2.17 -2.74
CA LEU A 3 11.05 -3.27 -2.96
C LEU A 3 10.27 -4.49 -3.44
N ILE A 4 10.66 -5.01 -4.60
CA ILE A 4 10.06 -6.21 -5.21
C ILE A 4 11.14 -7.28 -5.36
N LYS A 5 10.75 -8.54 -5.14
CA LYS A 5 11.61 -9.72 -5.35
C LYS A 5 11.75 -9.98 -6.85
N THR A 6 12.98 -10.04 -7.35
CA THR A 6 13.23 -10.47 -8.72
C THR A 6 13.16 -11.99 -8.85
N ASP A 7 13.04 -12.49 -10.09
CA ASP A 7 13.10 -13.93 -10.36
C ASP A 7 14.45 -14.53 -9.94
N GLU A 8 15.55 -13.80 -10.17
CA GLU A 8 16.89 -14.18 -9.76
C GLU A 8 17.01 -14.30 -8.24
N GLY A 9 16.49 -13.31 -7.49
CA GLY A 9 16.44 -13.37 -6.03
C GLY A 9 15.60 -14.54 -5.51
N GLN A 10 14.48 -14.85 -6.16
CA GLN A 10 13.63 -15.98 -5.79
C GLN A 10 14.31 -17.33 -6.06
N LEU A 11 15.01 -17.48 -7.19
CA LEU A 11 15.77 -18.68 -7.52
C LEU A 11 16.92 -18.88 -6.53
N ALA A 12 17.75 -17.85 -6.32
CA ALA A 12 18.86 -17.89 -5.37
C ALA A 12 18.38 -18.18 -3.93
N PHE A 13 17.21 -17.67 -3.55
CA PHE A 13 16.59 -18.00 -2.28
C PHE A 13 16.17 -19.48 -2.20
N LYS A 14 15.49 -20.02 -3.23
CA LYS A 14 15.06 -21.43 -3.27
C LYS A 14 16.24 -22.41 -3.21
N GLU A 15 17.32 -22.11 -3.94
CA GLU A 15 18.52 -22.95 -4.03
C GLU A 15 19.42 -22.85 -2.80
N ARG A 16 19.06 -22.03 -1.81
CA ARG A 16 19.92 -21.76 -0.65
C ARG A 16 21.30 -21.25 -1.05
N SER A 17 21.32 -20.39 -2.07
CA SER A 17 22.55 -19.81 -2.60
C SER A 17 23.39 -19.17 -1.48
N PRO A 18 24.72 -19.36 -1.48
CA PRO A 18 25.63 -18.74 -0.51
C PRO A 18 25.74 -17.23 -0.68
N ARG A 19 25.21 -16.65 -1.78
CA ARG A 19 25.11 -15.19 -2.00
C ARG A 19 24.12 -14.50 -1.05
N PHE A 20 23.39 -15.27 -0.25
CA PHE A 20 22.44 -14.80 0.73
C PHE A 20 22.97 -15.03 2.15
N SER A 21 23.20 -13.96 2.90
CA SER A 21 23.45 -14.07 4.34
C SER A 21 22.19 -14.52 5.09
N ALA A 22 22.34 -15.15 6.26
CA ALA A 22 21.19 -15.57 7.08
C ALA A 22 20.22 -14.39 7.37
N ARG A 23 20.77 -13.20 7.55
CA ARG A 23 20.01 -11.97 7.80
C ARG A 23 19.28 -11.49 6.55
N GLN A 24 19.94 -11.47 5.39
CA GLN A 24 19.33 -11.10 4.10
C GLN A 24 18.21 -12.06 3.72
N ARG A 25 18.30 -13.35 4.08
CA ARG A 25 17.23 -14.32 3.86
C ARG A 25 15.99 -13.99 4.68
N SER A 26 16.16 -13.68 5.96
CA SER A 26 15.06 -13.25 6.83
C SER A 26 14.40 -11.97 6.32
N MET A 27 15.21 -11.00 5.87
CA MET A 27 14.72 -9.78 5.23
C MET A 27 13.96 -10.08 3.93
N PHE A 28 14.52 -10.92 3.05
CA PHE A 28 13.93 -11.28 1.76
C PHE A 28 12.53 -11.88 1.94
N ILE A 29 12.32 -12.71 2.97
CA ILE A 29 10.99 -13.27 3.28
C ILE A 29 9.95 -12.16 3.46
N LEU A 30 10.30 -11.05 4.12
CA LEU A 30 9.40 -9.94 4.45
C LEU A 30 9.09 -9.00 3.27
N VAL A 31 9.84 -9.09 2.18
CA VAL A 31 9.61 -8.31 0.97
C VAL A 31 8.39 -8.87 0.23
N ASP A 32 7.34 -8.08 0.18
CA ASP A 32 6.01 -8.41 -0.36
C ASP A 32 5.58 -7.47 -1.50
N GLY A 33 6.49 -6.63 -2.01
CA GLY A 33 6.17 -5.63 -3.03
C GLY A 33 5.40 -4.42 -2.50
N ARG A 34 5.05 -4.38 -1.22
CA ARG A 34 4.28 -3.26 -0.63
C ARG A 34 5.18 -2.29 0.15
N LYS A 35 6.25 -2.81 0.76
CA LYS A 35 7.14 -2.03 1.63
C LYS A 35 8.19 -1.26 0.83
N SER A 36 8.46 -0.03 1.25
CA SER A 36 9.64 0.72 0.81
C SER A 36 10.89 0.28 1.59
N ALA A 37 12.08 0.67 1.11
CA ALA A 37 13.35 0.40 1.80
C ALA A 37 13.35 0.92 3.25
N ALA A 38 12.86 2.14 3.48
CA ALA A 38 12.77 2.72 4.82
C ALA A 38 11.83 1.92 5.75
N GLN A 39 10.67 1.49 5.24
CA GLN A 39 9.73 0.67 6.03
C GLN A 39 10.32 -0.70 6.34
N LEU A 40 11.04 -1.30 5.39
CA LEU A 40 11.70 -2.56 5.59
C LEU A 40 12.78 -2.45 6.66
N LEU A 41 13.63 -1.42 6.63
CA LEU A 41 14.63 -1.17 7.68
C LEU A 41 14.01 -1.05 9.08
N VAL A 42 12.91 -0.31 9.21
CA VAL A 42 12.20 -0.19 10.49
C VAL A 42 11.67 -1.56 10.95
N ALA A 43 11.06 -2.33 10.06
CA ALA A 43 10.53 -3.66 10.35
C ALA A 43 11.62 -4.68 10.71
N THR A 44 12.83 -4.49 10.18
CA THR A 44 13.97 -5.41 10.38
C THR A 44 15.04 -4.89 11.34
N ALA A 45 14.79 -3.76 12.01
CA ALA A 45 15.73 -3.15 12.95
C ALA A 45 16.15 -4.11 14.08
N GLY A 46 15.19 -4.90 14.61
CA GLY A 46 15.45 -5.91 15.63
C GLY A 46 16.28 -7.13 15.15
N MET A 47 16.47 -7.29 13.83
CA MET A 47 17.29 -8.36 13.24
C MET A 47 18.69 -7.88 12.80
N GLY A 48 18.98 -6.59 13.00
CA GLY A 48 20.25 -5.97 12.64
C GLY A 48 20.42 -5.72 11.14
N VAL A 49 19.36 -5.75 10.34
CA VAL A 49 19.42 -5.38 8.91
C VAL A 49 19.77 -3.91 8.77
N THR A 50 20.75 -3.63 7.91
CA THR A 50 21.25 -2.29 7.65
C THR A 50 20.88 -1.84 6.23
N GLN A 51 21.01 -0.54 5.96
CA GLN A 51 20.81 0.00 4.61
C GLN A 51 21.76 -0.65 3.59
N SER A 52 22.97 -1.00 4.00
CA SER A 52 23.95 -1.71 3.17
C SER A 52 23.51 -3.12 2.77
N ASP A 53 22.73 -3.81 3.62
CA ASP A 53 22.15 -5.11 3.25
C ASP A 53 21.12 -4.95 2.12
N ILE A 54 20.30 -3.88 2.17
CA ILE A 54 19.32 -3.59 1.12
C ILE A 54 20.01 -3.22 -0.18
N ASP A 55 21.02 -2.37 -0.10
CA ASP A 55 21.81 -1.91 -1.23
C ASP A 55 22.48 -3.09 -1.95
N TYR A 56 23.19 -3.94 -1.21
CA TYR A 56 23.78 -5.18 -1.73
C TYR A 56 22.76 -6.07 -2.45
N MET A 57 21.56 -6.24 -1.88
CA MET A 57 20.52 -7.06 -2.49
C MET A 57 19.94 -6.44 -3.78
N VAL A 58 20.00 -5.12 -3.93
CA VAL A 58 19.62 -4.42 -5.16
C VAL A 58 20.74 -4.52 -6.20
N GLU A 59 21.99 -4.34 -5.79
CA GLU A 59 23.18 -4.47 -6.66
C GLU A 59 23.33 -5.88 -7.23
N GLU A 60 23.11 -6.91 -6.40
CA GLU A 60 23.13 -8.32 -6.80
C GLU A 60 21.89 -8.73 -7.59
N GLY A 61 20.95 -7.80 -7.83
CA GLY A 61 19.76 -8.06 -8.62
C GLY A 61 18.71 -8.93 -7.92
N PHE A 62 18.83 -9.20 -6.62
CA PHE A 62 17.83 -9.97 -5.86
C PHE A 62 16.57 -9.16 -5.55
N LEU A 63 16.73 -7.86 -5.38
CA LEU A 63 15.64 -6.90 -5.17
C LEU A 63 15.69 -5.83 -6.26
N ARG A 64 14.51 -5.36 -6.67
CA ARG A 64 14.36 -4.20 -7.54
C ARG A 64 13.62 -3.11 -6.79
N LEU A 65 14.10 -1.88 -6.90
CA LEU A 65 13.32 -0.70 -6.55
C LEU A 65 12.37 -0.41 -7.71
N GLU A 66 11.08 -0.65 -7.49
CA GLU A 66 10.05 -0.22 -8.43
C GLU A 66 9.51 1.13 -7.96
N VAL A 67 9.68 2.15 -8.80
CA VAL A 67 8.82 3.32 -8.73
C VAL A 67 7.45 2.83 -9.19
N PRO A 68 6.35 3.05 -8.46
CA PRO A 68 5.03 2.61 -8.88
C PRO A 68 4.61 3.37 -10.15
N GLU A 69 5.11 2.90 -11.29
CA GLU A 69 4.68 3.24 -12.62
C GLU A 69 3.64 2.17 -12.97
N HIS A 70 2.38 2.57 -13.09
CA HIS A 70 1.34 1.70 -13.63
C HIS A 70 1.79 1.12 -14.99
N PRO A 71 1.88 -0.20 -15.18
CA PRO A 71 2.16 -0.75 -16.48
C PRO A 71 0.86 -0.78 -17.30
N ALA A 72 0.66 0.24 -18.12
CA ALA A 72 -0.06 0.02 -19.38
C ALA A 72 0.93 -0.71 -20.33
N PRO A 73 0.53 -1.83 -20.96
CA PRO A 73 1.46 -2.67 -21.71
C PRO A 73 1.97 -1.96 -22.97
N LEU A 74 3.29 -2.08 -23.17
CA LEU A 74 4.06 -1.54 -24.27
C LEU A 74 3.86 -2.42 -25.52
N VAL A 75 3.46 -1.82 -26.65
CA VAL A 75 3.77 -2.33 -27.99
C VAL A 75 5.03 -1.61 -28.48
N PRO A 76 6.05 -2.29 -29.03
CA PRO A 76 7.27 -1.62 -29.50
C PRO A 76 7.16 -1.29 -30.98
N LEU A 77 7.42 -0.03 -31.38
CA LEU A 77 7.97 0.25 -32.70
C LEU A 77 8.74 1.58 -32.72
N VAL A 78 10.04 1.44 -33.01
CA VAL A 78 10.97 2.31 -33.74
C VAL A 78 11.33 3.73 -33.24
N SER A 79 12.63 3.86 -32.89
CA SER A 79 13.61 4.91 -33.22
C SER A 79 13.11 6.04 -34.16
N SER A 80 13.38 7.34 -34.00
CA SER A 80 14.59 8.09 -33.59
C SER A 80 14.23 9.61 -33.43
N PRO A 81 15.16 10.59 -33.25
CA PRO A 81 15.03 11.65 -32.23
C PRO A 81 14.89 13.09 -32.78
N SER A 82 14.95 14.07 -31.85
CA SER A 82 15.08 15.54 -32.03
C SER A 82 13.74 16.29 -32.14
N ALA A 83 13.48 17.42 -31.49
CA ALA A 83 14.37 18.41 -30.90
C ALA A 83 13.71 19.15 -29.73
N MET A 84 14.59 19.66 -28.87
CA MET A 84 14.46 20.66 -27.82
C MET A 84 13.27 21.64 -27.94
N ALA A 85 12.58 21.86 -26.83
CA ALA A 85 12.36 23.21 -26.31
C ALA A 85 11.99 23.17 -24.82
N ASN A 86 12.91 23.74 -24.06
CA ASN A 86 12.88 24.06 -22.65
C ASN A 86 11.69 24.97 -22.29
N THR A 87 11.03 24.76 -21.15
CA THR A 87 10.50 25.81 -20.25
C THR A 87 9.89 25.19 -18.99
N VAL A 88 10.65 25.17 -17.91
CA VAL A 88 10.13 25.19 -16.53
C VAL A 88 9.73 26.63 -16.17
N PRO A 89 9.11 26.89 -15.00
CA PRO A 89 7.88 26.32 -14.44
C PRO A 89 6.86 27.46 -14.20
N SER A 90 5.57 27.20 -13.98
CA SER A 90 4.73 28.24 -13.35
C SER A 90 3.61 27.68 -12.49
N ALA A 91 3.64 28.18 -11.27
CA ALA A 91 2.67 28.00 -10.22
C ALA A 91 1.35 28.75 -10.51
N LEU A 92 0.32 28.34 -9.75
CA LEU A 92 -0.86 29.11 -9.35
C LEU A 92 -1.88 29.53 -10.43
N SER A 93 -3.06 28.92 -10.34
CA SER A 93 -4.41 29.54 -10.19
C SER A 93 -5.45 28.60 -10.80
N ARG A 94 -6.34 27.97 -10.02
CA ARG A 94 -7.55 28.51 -9.36
C ARG A 94 -8.60 28.97 -10.38
N GLU A 95 -9.71 28.23 -10.48
CA GLU A 95 -11.06 28.79 -10.30
C GLU A 95 -12.12 27.70 -10.18
N GLY A 96 -12.99 27.87 -9.17
CA GLY A 96 -14.29 27.21 -9.03
C GLY A 96 -15.36 27.92 -9.89
N PRO A 97 -16.65 27.63 -9.67
CA PRO A 97 -17.39 28.33 -8.60
C PRO A 97 -18.28 27.36 -7.80
N ASP A 98 -18.51 27.53 -6.51
CA ASP A 98 -19.44 28.50 -5.94
C ASP A 98 -19.17 28.73 -4.42
N SER A 99 -19.70 29.82 -3.89
CA SER A 99 -19.26 30.59 -2.71
C SER A 99 -19.69 30.07 -1.32
N GLU A 100 -18.73 30.04 -0.37
CA GLU A 100 -18.72 30.54 1.06
C GLU A 100 -19.90 30.34 2.07
N PRO A 101 -19.73 30.45 3.44
CA PRO A 101 -18.52 30.63 4.28
C PRO A 101 -18.53 29.72 5.58
N PRO A 102 -18.00 30.09 6.78
CA PRO A 102 -16.90 29.40 7.48
C PRO A 102 -17.32 28.67 8.78
N SER A 103 -16.39 27.92 9.39
CA SER A 103 -16.52 27.23 10.69
C SER A 103 -17.22 25.88 10.65
N SER A 104 -16.47 24.85 10.32
CA SER A 104 -16.46 23.56 11.04
C SER A 104 -15.19 22.84 10.64
N ARG A 105 -14.61 22.04 11.54
CA ARG A 105 -13.50 21.13 11.23
C ARG A 105 -13.72 20.53 9.83
N PRO A 106 -12.69 20.44 8.96
CA PRO A 106 -12.87 19.81 7.66
C PRO A 106 -13.46 18.42 7.90
N ALA A 107 -14.70 18.22 7.42
CA ALA A 107 -15.32 16.91 7.45
C ALA A 107 -14.41 15.99 6.64
N LEU A 108 -14.13 14.79 7.15
CA LEU A 108 -13.31 13.81 6.43
C LEU A 108 -13.86 13.64 5.02
N THR A 109 -12.96 13.72 4.04
CA THR A 109 -13.25 13.36 2.66
C THR A 109 -13.58 11.88 2.56
N ASP A 110 -14.33 11.47 1.54
CA ASP A 110 -14.71 10.06 1.34
C ASP A 110 -13.49 9.14 1.25
N GLN A 111 -12.39 9.64 0.68
CA GLN A 111 -11.12 8.92 0.60
C GLN A 111 -10.50 8.69 1.99
N GLU A 112 -10.53 9.69 2.87
CA GLU A 112 -10.04 9.56 4.25
C GLU A 112 -10.94 8.62 5.07
N ARG A 113 -12.28 8.73 4.91
CA ARG A 113 -13.23 7.81 5.55
C ARG A 113 -13.01 6.37 5.11
N TYR A 114 -12.74 6.16 3.81
CA TYR A 114 -12.42 4.85 3.29
C TYR A 114 -11.13 4.28 3.89
N GLN A 115 -10.04 5.06 3.94
CA GLN A 115 -8.76 4.58 4.49
C GLN A 115 -8.85 4.21 5.98
N LEU A 116 -9.43 5.10 6.78
CA LEU A 116 -9.62 4.89 8.21
C LEU A 116 -10.62 3.76 8.47
N GLY A 117 -11.75 3.77 7.75
CA GLY A 117 -12.78 2.75 7.83
C GLY A 117 -12.24 1.36 7.47
N LYS A 118 -11.43 1.26 6.41
CA LYS A 118 -10.85 -0.03 5.97
C LYS A 118 -9.92 -0.61 7.04
N THR A 119 -9.09 0.23 7.65
CA THR A 119 -8.21 -0.18 8.76
C THR A 119 -9.01 -0.69 9.97
N LEU A 120 -10.08 0.02 10.35
CA LEU A 120 -10.94 -0.38 11.47
C LEU A 120 -11.72 -1.67 11.14
N ALA A 121 -12.30 -1.75 9.96
CA ALA A 121 -13.06 -2.91 9.51
C ALA A 121 -12.19 -4.18 9.51
N THR A 122 -10.97 -4.12 8.95
CA THR A 122 -10.05 -5.27 8.95
C THR A 122 -9.69 -5.72 10.37
N ARG A 123 -9.45 -4.78 11.30
CA ARG A 123 -9.17 -5.12 12.70
C ARG A 123 -10.35 -5.81 13.38
N LEU A 124 -11.56 -5.27 13.18
CA LEU A 124 -12.79 -5.83 13.73
C LEU A 124 -13.06 -7.24 13.19
N THR A 125 -12.89 -7.44 11.88
CA THR A 125 -13.15 -8.73 11.25
C THR A 125 -12.05 -9.76 11.51
N ALA A 126 -10.80 -9.35 11.76
CA ALA A 126 -9.71 -10.25 12.11
C ALA A 126 -9.90 -10.93 13.47
N GLY A 127 -10.55 -10.25 14.42
CA GLY A 127 -10.82 -10.78 15.77
C GLY A 127 -11.87 -11.89 15.84
N LEU A 128 -12.63 -12.12 14.76
CA LEU A 128 -13.72 -13.10 14.70
C LEU A 128 -13.27 -14.55 14.44
N GLY A 129 -11.98 -14.76 14.16
CA GLY A 129 -11.43 -16.08 13.80
C GLY A 129 -12.01 -16.64 12.50
N LEU A 130 -12.05 -17.96 12.37
CA LEU A 130 -12.47 -18.66 11.13
C LEU A 130 -13.87 -18.27 10.65
N ARG A 131 -14.80 -17.97 11.57
CA ARG A 131 -16.17 -17.56 11.22
C ARG A 131 -16.22 -16.19 10.53
N GLY A 132 -15.28 -15.31 10.82
CA GLY A 132 -15.18 -13.99 10.20
C GLY A 132 -14.21 -13.91 9.02
N PHE A 133 -13.55 -15.01 8.65
CA PHE A 133 -12.55 -15.03 7.58
C PHE A 133 -13.10 -14.55 6.24
N MET A 134 -14.28 -15.05 5.84
CA MET A 134 -14.93 -14.63 4.59
C MET A 134 -15.29 -13.14 4.59
N LEU A 135 -15.78 -12.64 5.74
CA LEU A 135 -16.10 -11.23 5.90
C LEU A 135 -14.84 -10.36 5.87
N ASN A 136 -13.73 -10.83 6.44
CA ASN A 136 -12.44 -10.17 6.36
C ASN A 136 -11.95 -10.06 4.91
N LEU A 137 -12.04 -11.14 4.12
CA LEU A 137 -11.73 -11.12 2.69
C LEU A 137 -12.60 -10.11 1.93
N SER A 138 -13.90 -10.07 2.21
CA SER A 138 -14.80 -9.06 1.60
C SER A 138 -14.34 -7.64 1.90
N VAL A 139 -13.95 -7.35 3.15
CA VAL A 139 -13.41 -6.04 3.56
C VAL A 139 -12.08 -5.73 2.88
N GLU A 140 -11.17 -6.69 2.75
CA GLU A 140 -9.89 -6.49 2.07
C GLU A 140 -10.08 -6.21 0.57
N SER A 141 -11.04 -6.90 -0.07
CA SER A 141 -11.40 -6.72 -1.48
C SER A 141 -12.19 -5.44 -1.77
N ALA A 142 -12.83 -4.85 -0.76
CA ALA A 142 -13.62 -3.63 -0.91
C ALA A 142 -12.73 -2.48 -1.40
N SER A 143 -13.07 -1.98 -2.60
CA SER A 143 -12.34 -0.93 -3.31
C SER A 143 -13.19 0.35 -3.29
N GLY A 144 -12.91 1.24 -2.33
CA GLY A 144 -13.58 2.52 -2.18
C GLY A 144 -14.63 2.57 -1.05
N TYR A 145 -15.03 3.81 -0.74
CA TYR A 145 -15.93 4.15 0.37
C TYR A 145 -17.27 3.39 0.29
N GLN A 146 -17.92 3.40 -0.88
CA GLN A 146 -19.25 2.82 -1.05
C GLN A 146 -19.26 1.31 -0.74
N ALA A 147 -18.31 0.56 -1.30
CA ALA A 147 -18.18 -0.88 -1.06
C ALA A 147 -17.98 -1.21 0.43
N LEU A 148 -17.30 -0.33 1.16
CA LEU A 148 -17.08 -0.50 2.60
C LEU A 148 -18.34 -0.17 3.42
N VAL A 149 -19.13 0.83 3.01
CA VAL A 149 -20.43 1.17 3.61
C VAL A 149 -21.43 0.02 3.43
N ASP A 150 -21.45 -0.63 2.26
CA ASP A 150 -22.30 -1.79 1.98
C ASP A 150 -21.97 -3.01 2.85
N LEU A 151 -20.73 -3.12 3.33
CA LEU A 151 -20.31 -4.20 4.25
C LEU A 151 -20.59 -3.89 5.73
N LEU A 152 -20.81 -2.62 6.10
CA LEU A 152 -21.11 -2.20 7.47
C LEU A 152 -22.20 -3.05 8.17
N PRO A 153 -23.38 -3.32 7.58
CA PRO A 153 -24.42 -4.11 8.26
C PRO A 153 -23.99 -5.55 8.54
N GLN A 154 -23.17 -6.15 7.65
CA GLN A 154 -22.64 -7.49 7.88
C GLN A 154 -21.59 -7.51 8.99
N ILE A 155 -20.74 -6.48 9.04
CA ILE A 155 -19.77 -6.28 10.12
C ILE A 155 -20.50 -6.11 11.45
N GLN A 156 -21.52 -5.25 11.51
CA GLN A 156 -22.34 -5.03 12.72
C GLN A 156 -23.00 -6.32 13.21
N LYS A 157 -23.54 -7.13 12.32
CA LYS A 157 -24.14 -8.42 12.67
C LYS A 157 -23.11 -9.42 13.23
N ALA A 158 -21.87 -9.35 12.75
CA ALA A 158 -20.81 -10.29 13.14
C ALA A 158 -20.09 -9.89 14.44
N VAL A 159 -19.77 -8.60 14.64
CA VAL A 159 -19.02 -8.11 15.81
C VAL A 159 -19.91 -7.47 16.89
N GLY A 160 -21.18 -7.17 16.56
CA GLY A 160 -22.11 -6.42 17.39
C GLY A 160 -22.05 -4.90 17.15
N GLU A 161 -23.18 -4.21 17.25
CA GLU A 161 -23.30 -2.77 16.99
C GLU A 161 -22.37 -1.92 17.86
N LYS A 162 -22.19 -2.31 19.13
CA LYS A 162 -21.30 -1.60 20.07
C LYS A 162 -19.83 -1.64 19.61
N ALA A 163 -19.35 -2.76 19.10
CA ALA A 163 -17.98 -2.90 18.61
C ALA A 163 -17.79 -2.21 17.24
N ALA A 164 -18.84 -2.16 16.41
CA ALA A 164 -18.82 -1.49 15.11
C ALA A 164 -19.16 0.02 15.18
N SER A 165 -19.41 0.58 16.36
CA SER A 165 -19.84 1.98 16.52
C SER A 165 -18.79 2.98 16.01
N GLU A 166 -17.50 2.71 16.24
CA GLU A 166 -16.41 3.55 15.74
C GLU A 166 -16.35 3.52 14.20
N LEU A 167 -16.47 2.34 13.60
CA LEU A 167 -16.52 2.17 12.15
C LEU A 167 -17.71 2.90 11.54
N GLN A 168 -18.89 2.80 12.16
CA GLN A 168 -20.08 3.52 11.72
C GLN A 168 -19.86 5.04 11.74
N ARG A 169 -19.24 5.57 12.80
CA ARG A 169 -18.97 7.01 12.93
C ARG A 169 -18.00 7.50 11.85
N VAL A 170 -16.96 6.73 11.56
CA VAL A 170 -15.99 7.06 10.51
C VAL A 170 -16.64 7.07 9.12
N LEU A 171 -17.55 6.13 8.85
CA LEU A 171 -18.17 6.03 7.54
C LEU A 171 -19.34 7.00 7.38
N LYS A 172 -20.29 7.01 8.31
CA LYS A 172 -21.57 7.73 8.17
C LYS A 172 -21.59 9.12 8.83
N GLY A 173 -20.66 9.43 9.73
CA GLY A 173 -20.65 10.67 10.53
C GLY A 173 -21.42 10.52 11.82
#